data_AF-A0A2M9R7M1-F1
#
_entry.id   AF-A0A2M9R7M1-F1
#
_cell.length_a   1.000
_cell.length_b   1.000
_cell.length_c   1.000
_cell.angle_alpha   90.00
_cell.angle_beta   90.00
_cell.angle_gamma   90.00
#
_symmetry.space_group_name_H-M   'P 1'
#
loop_
_entity.id
_entity.type
_entity.pdbx_description
1 polymer ?
#
loop_
_entity_poly.entity_id
_entity_poly.type
_entity_poly.pdbx_seq_one_letter_code
_entity_poly.pdbx_strand_id
1 'polypeptide(L)'
;MKKNKNYALKIISILLLGLSFVACKHKESLDRVAVATMVNDEVQPLFDTDDLKKNLIADGFYTKVEDIQLGHFYNPEQNEEEAFLNIVGKENNTDELMALVANLVKNNDSLYIVIADSSLFFTHKCEGVNCDKCGFEQDEWGRIIGCKACPKDEFVENQESTNCNHSISTGTEWNVEKLVSIINKSK
;
A
#
# COMPACT_ATOMS: atom_id res chain seq x y z
N MET A 1 72.68 23.89 52.02
CA MET A 1 72.31 22.63 52.70
C MET A 1 71.22 21.92 51.92
N LYS A 2 71.47 20.65 51.56
CA LYS A 2 70.54 19.77 50.85
C LYS A 2 69.28 19.51 51.68
N LYS A 3 68.11 19.41 51.03
CA LYS A 3 67.13 18.33 51.27
C LYS A 3 66.11 18.24 50.13
N ASN A 4 66.24 17.15 49.39
CA ASN A 4 65.25 16.51 48.53
C ASN A 4 63.99 16.10 49.30
N LYS A 5 62.95 15.79 48.50
CA LYS A 5 61.86 14.78 48.67
C LYS A 5 60.49 15.45 48.60
N ASN A 6 59.48 14.96 47.86
CA ASN A 6 59.34 13.82 46.98
C ASN A 6 58.14 14.10 46.06
N TYR A 7 58.27 13.74 44.79
CA TYR A 7 57.18 13.71 43.83
C TYR A 7 56.31 12.47 44.07
N ALA A 8 55.00 12.66 44.16
CA ALA A 8 54.02 11.58 44.02
C ALA A 8 52.83 12.13 43.19
N LEU A 9 53.11 12.39 41.91
CA LEU A 9 52.07 12.59 40.91
C LEU A 9 51.37 11.24 40.71
N LYS A 10 50.17 11.10 41.28
CA LYS A 10 49.25 10.01 40.94
C LYS A 10 48.76 10.26 39.52
N ILE A 11 49.36 9.57 38.56
CA ILE A 11 48.84 9.45 37.19
C ILE A 11 47.57 8.61 37.29
N ILE A 12 46.41 9.26 37.21
CA ILE A 12 45.14 8.56 36.97
C ILE A 12 45.12 8.26 35.48
N SER A 13 45.50 7.04 35.11
CA SER A 13 45.20 6.46 33.80
C SER A 13 43.69 6.29 33.67
N ILE A 14 43.02 7.29 33.11
CA ILE A 14 41.68 7.10 32.55
C ILE A 14 41.87 6.32 31.26
N LEU A 15 41.71 5.00 31.34
CA LEU A 15 41.46 4.16 30.17
C LEU A 15 40.13 4.65 29.56
N LEU A 16 40.21 5.51 28.55
CA LEU A 16 39.14 5.68 27.58
C LEU A 16 39.08 4.38 26.78
N LEU A 17 38.30 3.42 27.29
CA LEU A 17 37.73 2.37 26.47
C LEU A 17 36.80 3.07 25.48
N GLY A 18 37.35 3.33 24.29
CA GLY A 18 36.60 3.63 23.09
C GLY A 18 35.70 2.44 22.80
N LEU A 19 34.54 2.41 23.45
CA LEU A 19 33.36 1.75 22.92
C LEU A 19 32.94 2.58 21.72
N SER A 20 33.57 2.30 20.58
CA SER A 20 32.94 2.52 19.29
C SER A 20 31.68 1.69 19.29
N PHE A 21 30.59 2.27 19.78
CA PHE A 21 29.27 1.88 19.35
C PHE A 21 29.25 2.16 17.85
N VAL A 22 29.68 1.16 17.08
CA VAL A 22 29.09 0.92 15.78
C VAL A 22 27.63 0.68 16.13
N ALA A 23 26.86 1.77 16.15
CA ALA A 23 25.43 1.71 15.99
C ALA A 23 25.26 1.01 14.65
N CYS A 24 25.17 -0.32 14.71
CA CYS A 24 24.62 -1.10 13.63
C CYS A 24 23.24 -0.48 13.46
N LYS A 25 23.10 0.43 12.50
CA LYS A 25 21.79 0.77 11.97
C LYS A 25 21.28 -0.58 11.50
N HIS A 26 20.48 -1.23 12.35
CA HIS A 26 19.50 -2.19 11.89
C HIS A 26 18.65 -1.38 10.93
N LYS A 27 19.08 -1.37 9.66
CA LYS A 27 18.19 -1.12 8.56
C LYS A 27 17.31 -2.34 8.63
N GLU A 28 16.21 -2.23 9.39
CA GLU A 28 15.05 -3.06 9.11
C GLU A 28 14.87 -2.93 7.61
N SER A 29 15.26 -3.96 6.87
CA SER A 29 14.83 -4.06 5.49
C SER A 29 13.34 -4.24 5.62
N LEU A 30 12.61 -3.13 5.61
CA LEU A 30 11.20 -3.16 5.30
C LEU A 30 11.13 -3.97 4.02
N ASP A 31 10.57 -5.17 4.11
CA ASP A 31 10.38 -6.02 2.95
C ASP A 31 9.46 -5.23 2.02
N ARG A 32 10.08 -4.64 1.01
CA ARG A 32 9.46 -3.72 0.07
C ARG A 32 9.59 -4.32 -1.30
N VAL A 33 8.53 -4.29 -2.08
CA VAL A 33 8.54 -4.75 -3.47
C VAL A 33 8.21 -3.60 -4.38
N ALA A 34 9.13 -3.31 -5.30
CA ALA A 34 8.90 -2.31 -6.34
C ALA A 34 7.82 -2.85 -7.28
N VAL A 35 6.78 -2.04 -7.48
CA VAL A 35 5.63 -2.37 -8.33
C VAL A 35 5.52 -1.45 -9.54
N ALA A 36 6.12 -0.27 -9.47
CA ALA A 36 6.15 0.70 -10.55
C ALA A 36 7.40 1.59 -10.46
N THR A 37 7.68 2.30 -11.55
CA THR A 37 8.72 3.32 -11.64
C THR A 37 8.15 4.60 -12.26
N MET A 38 8.71 5.74 -11.90
CA MET A 38 8.43 7.04 -12.49
C MET A 38 9.32 7.23 -13.72
N VAL A 39 8.74 7.59 -14.86
CA VAL A 39 9.47 7.98 -16.07
C VAL A 39 8.80 9.23 -16.63
N ASN A 40 9.51 10.36 -16.63
CA ASN A 40 8.97 11.66 -17.08
C ASN A 40 7.64 12.01 -16.38
N ASP A 41 7.59 11.85 -15.05
CA ASP A 41 6.41 12.07 -14.21
C ASP A 41 5.21 11.12 -14.46
N GLU A 42 5.36 10.13 -15.33
CA GLU A 42 4.37 9.07 -15.55
C GLU A 42 4.70 7.80 -14.75
N VAL A 43 3.66 7.16 -14.22
CA VAL A 43 3.80 5.88 -13.52
C VAL A 43 3.83 4.74 -14.53
N GLN A 44 4.92 4.00 -14.56
CA GLN A 44 5.11 2.83 -15.42
C GLN A 44 5.12 1.56 -14.56
N PRO A 45 4.17 0.62 -14.77
CA PRO A 45 4.15 -0.63 -14.03
C PRO A 45 5.42 -1.45 -14.29
N LEU A 46 5.92 -2.12 -13.26
CA LEU A 46 7.03 -3.08 -13.37
C LEU A 46 6.54 -4.52 -13.55
N PHE A 47 5.25 -4.70 -13.85
CA PHE A 47 4.58 -5.97 -14.09
C PHE A 47 3.75 -5.87 -15.38
N ASP A 48 3.50 -7.01 -16.02
CA ASP A 48 2.52 -7.12 -17.10
C ASP A 48 1.10 -7.17 -16.51
N THR A 49 0.26 -6.23 -16.91
CA THR A 49 -1.10 -6.08 -16.36
C THR A 49 -1.98 -7.29 -16.67
N ASP A 50 -1.87 -7.89 -17.85
CA ASP A 50 -2.72 -9.03 -18.23
C ASP A 50 -2.31 -10.31 -17.49
N ASP A 51 -1.02 -10.52 -17.31
CA ASP A 51 -0.51 -11.65 -16.51
C ASP A 51 -0.81 -11.47 -15.02
N LEU A 52 -0.77 -10.24 -14.51
CA LEU A 52 -1.22 -9.94 -13.14
C LEU A 52 -2.70 -10.29 -12.96
N LYS A 53 -3.57 -9.88 -13.90
CA LYS A 53 -5.01 -10.26 -13.87
C LYS A 53 -5.19 -11.77 -13.87
N LYS A 54 -4.51 -12.50 -14.75
CA LYS A 54 -4.58 -13.97 -14.81
C LYS A 54 -4.13 -14.63 -13.51
N ASN A 55 -3.00 -14.17 -12.94
CA ASN A 55 -2.45 -14.74 -11.72
C ASN A 55 -3.35 -14.48 -10.50
N LEU A 56 -3.95 -13.29 -10.40
CA LEU A 56 -4.94 -12.97 -9.36
C LEU A 56 -6.17 -13.90 -9.42
N ILE A 57 -6.65 -14.23 -10.63
CA ILE A 57 -7.75 -15.18 -10.83
C ILE A 57 -7.30 -16.60 -10.49
N ALA A 58 -6.14 -17.03 -10.99
CA ALA A 58 -5.61 -18.38 -10.79
C ALA A 58 -5.31 -18.68 -9.30
N ASP A 59 -4.83 -17.70 -8.55
CA ASP A 59 -4.58 -17.82 -7.11
C ASP A 59 -5.86 -17.62 -6.26
N GLY A 60 -7.03 -17.46 -6.91
CA GLY A 60 -8.35 -17.49 -6.29
C GLY A 60 -8.78 -16.23 -5.55
N PHE A 61 -8.18 -15.07 -5.86
CA PHE A 61 -8.57 -13.79 -5.26
C PHE A 61 -9.82 -13.19 -5.89
N TYR A 62 -9.91 -13.27 -7.21
CA TYR A 62 -11.03 -12.74 -7.98
C TYR A 62 -11.57 -13.83 -8.90
N THR A 63 -12.88 -13.85 -9.13
CA THR A 63 -13.47 -14.59 -10.28
C THR A 63 -13.17 -13.87 -11.58
N LYS A 64 -13.09 -12.54 -11.55
CA LYS A 64 -12.75 -11.66 -12.67
C LYS A 64 -12.06 -10.40 -12.16
N VAL A 65 -10.95 -10.01 -12.78
CA VAL A 65 -10.33 -8.69 -12.57
C VAL A 65 -10.77 -7.76 -13.68
N GLU A 66 -11.37 -6.63 -13.33
CA GLU A 66 -11.89 -5.65 -14.28
C GLU A 66 -10.81 -4.63 -14.62
N ASP A 67 -10.20 -4.04 -13.60
CA ASP A 67 -9.23 -2.97 -13.77
C ASP A 67 -8.05 -3.08 -12.80
N ILE A 68 -6.89 -2.60 -13.25
CA ILE A 68 -5.69 -2.42 -12.43
C ILE A 68 -5.13 -1.04 -12.79
N GLN A 69 -5.10 -0.16 -11.80
CA GLN A 69 -4.71 1.23 -12.00
C GLN A 69 -3.60 1.60 -11.03
N LEU A 70 -2.56 2.24 -11.55
CA LEU A 70 -1.53 2.89 -10.75
C LEU A 70 -1.71 4.41 -10.87
N GLY A 71 -1.53 5.12 -9.77
CA GLY A 71 -1.58 6.57 -9.74
C GLY A 71 -0.45 7.16 -8.89
N HIS A 72 -0.06 8.38 -9.23
CA HIS A 72 0.87 9.21 -8.49
C HIS A 72 0.43 10.66 -8.61
N PHE A 73 0.43 11.40 -7.50
CA PHE A 73 0.08 12.81 -7.49
C PHE A 73 0.73 13.50 -6.30
N TYR A 74 0.71 14.84 -6.33
CA TYR A 74 1.14 15.67 -5.23
C TYR A 74 -0.08 16.17 -4.45
N ASN A 75 -0.16 15.86 -3.16
CA ASN A 75 -1.21 16.38 -2.27
C ASN A 75 -0.79 17.75 -1.73
N PRO A 76 -1.42 18.86 -2.17
CA PRO A 76 -1.04 20.20 -1.73
C PRO A 76 -1.43 20.49 -0.27
N GLU A 77 -2.42 19.79 0.27
CA GLU A 77 -2.88 20.00 1.65
C GLU A 77 -1.91 19.39 2.66
N GLN A 78 -1.36 18.22 2.34
CA GLN A 78 -0.40 17.49 3.18
C GLN A 78 1.06 17.80 2.80
N ASN A 79 1.28 18.46 1.65
CA ASN A 79 2.60 18.79 1.12
C ASN A 79 3.49 17.54 0.94
N GLU A 80 2.90 16.49 0.39
CA GLU A 80 3.57 15.21 0.15
C GLU A 80 3.19 14.58 -1.20
N GLU A 81 4.08 13.74 -1.73
CA GLU A 81 3.80 12.92 -2.90
C GLU A 81 3.12 11.62 -2.45
N GLU A 82 1.99 11.33 -3.07
CA GLU A 82 1.23 10.12 -2.82
C GLU A 82 1.19 9.25 -4.08
N ALA A 83 1.18 7.94 -3.87
CA ALA A 83 1.01 6.99 -4.94
C ALA A 83 0.12 5.83 -4.47
N PHE A 84 -0.60 5.21 -5.40
CA PHE A 84 -1.52 4.14 -5.09
C PHE A 84 -1.58 3.09 -6.20
N LEU A 85 -2.02 1.89 -5.83
CA LEU A 85 -2.43 0.81 -6.72
C LEU A 85 -3.88 0.45 -6.38
N ASN A 86 -4.77 0.60 -7.36
CA ASN A 86 -6.13 0.05 -7.31
C ASN A 86 -6.17 -1.27 -8.10
N ILE A 87 -6.83 -2.28 -7.56
CA ILE A 87 -7.20 -3.51 -8.27
C ILE A 87 -8.70 -3.71 -8.06
N VAL A 88 -9.47 -3.67 -9.14
CA VAL A 88 -10.93 -3.79 -9.11
C VAL A 88 -11.35 -5.10 -9.74
N GLY A 89 -12.22 -5.85 -9.08
CA GLY A 89 -12.73 -7.09 -9.62
C GLY A 89 -13.96 -7.62 -8.88
N LYS A 90 -14.34 -8.84 -9.24
CA LYS A 90 -15.39 -9.61 -8.58
C LYS A 90 -14.77 -10.61 -7.61
N GLU A 91 -15.13 -10.52 -6.34
CA GLU A 91 -14.57 -11.37 -5.29
C GLU A 91 -14.88 -12.85 -5.58
N ASN A 92 -13.88 -13.70 -5.35
CA ASN A 92 -14.07 -15.13 -5.47
C ASN A 92 -15.07 -15.61 -4.40
N ASN A 93 -16.00 -16.47 -4.78
CA ASN A 93 -17.11 -17.04 -3.98
C ASN A 93 -18.42 -16.21 -3.92
N THR A 94 -18.35 -14.88 -3.82
CA THR A 94 -19.54 -14.02 -3.65
C THR A 94 -19.97 -13.33 -4.95
N ASP A 95 -19.04 -13.20 -5.91
CA ASP A 95 -19.21 -12.39 -7.14
C ASP A 95 -19.54 -10.91 -6.84
N GLU A 96 -19.27 -10.46 -5.61
CA GLU A 96 -19.46 -9.09 -5.18
C GLU A 96 -18.36 -8.18 -5.73
N LEU A 97 -18.68 -6.91 -5.95
CA LEU A 97 -17.70 -5.95 -6.41
C LEU A 97 -16.73 -5.61 -5.28
N MET A 98 -15.44 -5.86 -5.50
CA MET A 98 -14.37 -5.64 -4.53
C MET A 98 -13.22 -4.87 -5.18
N ALA A 99 -12.67 -3.91 -4.45
CA ALA A 99 -11.45 -3.22 -4.80
C ALA A 99 -10.39 -3.40 -3.71
N LEU A 100 -9.16 -3.64 -4.12
CA LEU A 100 -7.99 -3.50 -3.29
C LEU A 100 -7.31 -2.17 -3.61
N VAL A 101 -7.03 -1.38 -2.58
CA VAL A 101 -6.27 -0.15 -2.66
C VAL A 101 -5.02 -0.31 -1.82
N ALA A 102 -3.85 -0.13 -2.43
CA ALA A 102 -2.57 -0.12 -1.74
C ALA A 102 -1.92 1.26 -1.88
N ASN A 103 -1.67 1.93 -0.75
CA ASN A 103 -0.85 3.14 -0.72
C ASN A 103 0.62 2.74 -0.93
N LEU A 104 1.25 3.34 -1.93
CA LEU A 104 2.63 3.04 -2.32
C LEU A 104 3.58 4.06 -1.72
N VAL A 105 4.73 3.57 -1.26
CA VAL A 105 5.80 4.44 -0.76
C VAL A 105 6.76 4.73 -1.91
N LYS A 106 6.96 6.01 -2.22
CA LYS A 106 7.97 6.45 -3.19
C LYS A 106 9.36 6.47 -2.54
N ASN A 107 10.36 5.96 -3.25
CA ASN A 107 11.76 6.11 -2.90
C ASN A 107 12.59 6.25 -4.18
N ASN A 108 13.10 7.46 -4.41
CA ASN A 108 13.62 7.92 -5.71
C ASN A 108 12.53 7.76 -6.79
N ASP A 109 12.90 7.22 -7.94
CA ASP A 109 11.97 7.01 -9.07
C ASP A 109 11.16 5.71 -8.93
N SER A 110 11.23 4.98 -7.82
CA SER A 110 10.52 3.71 -7.67
C SER A 110 9.39 3.80 -6.64
N LEU A 111 8.28 3.12 -6.95
CA LEU A 111 7.10 3.02 -6.10
C LEU A 111 7.01 1.60 -5.51
N TYR A 112 6.83 1.51 -4.21
CA TYR A 112 6.94 0.27 -3.45
C TYR A 112 5.67 -0.04 -2.67
N ILE A 113 5.31 -1.32 -2.68
CA ILE A 113 4.50 -1.92 -1.61
C ILE A 113 5.41 -2.18 -0.40
N VAL A 114 4.97 -1.81 0.80
CA VAL A 114 5.63 -2.18 2.07
C VAL A 114 4.89 -3.36 2.68
N ILE A 115 5.50 -4.54 2.70
CA ILE A 115 4.85 -5.78 3.16
C ILE A 115 4.55 -5.74 4.66
N ALA A 116 5.47 -5.18 5.44
CA ALA A 116 5.37 -5.10 6.90
C ALA A 116 4.32 -4.10 7.40
N ASP A 117 3.67 -3.34 6.51
CA ASP A 117 2.71 -2.31 6.87
C ASP A 117 1.35 -2.55 6.22
N SER A 118 0.55 -3.40 6.87
CA SER A 118 -0.81 -3.72 6.43
C SER A 118 -1.78 -2.53 6.51
N SER A 119 -1.40 -1.42 7.16
CA SER A 119 -2.23 -0.22 7.24
C SER A 119 -2.29 0.55 5.92
N LEU A 120 -1.36 0.25 5.00
CA LEU A 120 -1.35 0.80 3.65
C LEU A 120 -2.30 0.05 2.70
N PHE A 121 -3.03 -0.95 3.19
CA PHE A 121 -3.92 -1.80 2.39
C PHE A 121 -5.36 -1.70 2.85
N PHE A 122 -6.23 -1.37 1.90
CA PHE A 122 -7.66 -1.23 2.10
C PHE A 122 -8.38 -2.16 1.13
N THR A 123 -9.35 -2.92 1.65
CA THR A 123 -10.32 -3.61 0.81
C THR A 123 -11.64 -2.85 0.90
N HIS A 124 -12.13 -2.43 -0.26
CA HIS A 124 -13.40 -1.76 -0.42
C HIS A 124 -14.39 -2.77 -1.00
N LYS A 125 -15.53 -2.95 -0.34
CA LYS A 125 -16.63 -3.79 -0.83
C LYS A 125 -17.91 -2.97 -0.92
N CYS A 126 -18.61 -3.15 -2.04
CA CYS A 126 -19.94 -2.58 -2.26
C CYS A 126 -20.97 -3.71 -2.15
N GLU A 127 -21.68 -3.76 -1.03
CA GLU A 127 -22.55 -4.88 -0.64
C GLU A 127 -23.97 -4.40 -0.32
N GLY A 128 -24.98 -5.20 -0.66
CA GLY A 128 -26.39 -4.85 -0.50
C GLY A 128 -27.23 -5.05 -1.76
N VAL A 129 -28.42 -4.45 -1.77
CA VAL A 129 -29.41 -4.65 -2.85
C VAL A 129 -29.02 -3.81 -4.07
N ASN A 130 -28.99 -4.44 -5.25
CA ASN A 130 -28.61 -3.83 -6.53
C ASN A 130 -27.17 -3.29 -6.60
N CYS A 131 -26.26 -3.77 -5.73
CA CYS A 131 -24.85 -3.37 -5.76
C CYS A 131 -24.09 -3.84 -7.01
N ASP A 132 -24.64 -4.81 -7.74
CA ASP A 132 -24.10 -5.34 -8.99
C ASP A 132 -23.97 -4.28 -10.09
N LYS A 133 -24.79 -3.22 -10.03
CA LYS A 133 -24.79 -2.09 -10.96
C LYS A 133 -23.97 -0.89 -10.48
N CYS A 134 -23.42 -0.96 -9.27
CA CYS A 134 -22.73 0.15 -8.64
C CYS A 134 -21.23 0.05 -8.96
N GLY A 135 -20.55 1.19 -8.98
CA GLY A 135 -19.10 1.25 -9.18
C GLY A 135 -18.41 1.70 -7.91
N PHE A 136 -17.10 1.89 -7.98
CA PHE A 136 -16.36 2.59 -6.92
C PHE A 136 -16.41 4.11 -7.14
N GLU A 137 -16.52 4.85 -6.05
CA GLU A 137 -16.26 6.28 -6.01
C GLU A 137 -14.75 6.49 -5.91
N GLN A 138 -14.25 7.42 -6.72
CA GLN A 138 -12.83 7.78 -6.77
C GLN A 138 -12.66 9.23 -6.33
N ASP A 139 -11.56 9.53 -5.65
CA ASP A 139 -11.12 10.91 -5.44
C ASP A 139 -10.68 11.57 -6.76
N GLU A 140 -10.32 12.85 -6.71
CA GLU A 140 -9.92 13.61 -7.91
C GLU A 140 -8.64 13.07 -8.59
N TRP A 141 -7.90 12.20 -7.91
CA TRP A 141 -6.68 11.55 -8.41
C TRP A 141 -6.93 10.12 -8.88
N GLY A 142 -8.16 9.60 -8.76
CA GLY A 142 -8.55 8.27 -9.21
C GLY A 142 -8.40 7.16 -8.17
N ARG A 143 -7.99 7.46 -6.93
CA ARG A 143 -7.92 6.46 -5.86
C ARG A 143 -9.32 6.16 -5.35
N ILE A 144 -9.60 4.89 -5.11
CA ILE A 144 -10.91 4.45 -4.63
C ILE A 144 -11.08 4.84 -3.16
N ILE A 145 -12.21 5.50 -2.86
CA ILE A 145 -12.54 6.00 -1.51
C ILE A 145 -13.91 5.52 -1.03
N GLY A 146 -14.76 5.02 -1.92
CA GLY A 146 -16.19 4.84 -1.66
C GLY A 146 -16.88 3.89 -2.64
N CYS A 147 -18.18 3.67 -2.43
CA CYS A 147 -19.07 3.14 -3.46
C CYS A 147 -19.75 4.29 -4.19
N LYS A 148 -19.74 4.26 -5.52
CA LYS A 148 -20.55 5.16 -6.32
C LYS A 148 -22.02 4.85 -6.07
N ALA A 149 -22.83 5.90 -5.94
CA ALA A 149 -24.27 5.75 -5.86
C ALA A 149 -24.78 4.92 -7.04
N CYS A 150 -25.57 3.89 -6.72
CA CYS A 150 -26.14 3.00 -7.71
C CYS A 150 -27.03 3.78 -8.67
N PRO A 151 -26.92 3.53 -10.00
CA PRO A 151 -27.82 4.13 -10.96
C PRO A 151 -29.27 3.83 -10.55
N LYS A 152 -30.09 4.88 -10.43
CA LYS A 152 -31.55 4.74 -10.25
C LYS A 152 -32.17 4.37 -11.60
N ASP A 153 -31.81 3.20 -12.13
CA ASP A 153 -32.36 2.79 -13.41
C ASP A 153 -33.77 2.21 -13.17
N GLU A 154 -34.78 3.01 -13.53
CA GLU A 154 -36.14 2.59 -13.91
C GLU A 154 -37.02 1.85 -12.89
N PHE A 155 -37.02 2.22 -11.60
CA PHE A 155 -38.07 1.76 -10.67
C PHE A 155 -38.87 2.92 -10.08
N VAL A 156 -40.09 3.03 -10.62
CA VAL A 156 -41.36 3.41 -9.96
C VAL A 156 -41.22 4.43 -8.83
N GLU A 157 -41.75 5.64 -9.04
CA GLU A 157 -42.09 6.59 -7.98
C GLU A 157 -42.67 5.81 -6.79
N ASN A 158 -41.97 5.80 -5.65
CA ASN A 158 -42.33 5.17 -4.35
C ASN A 158 -41.47 3.99 -3.84
N GLN A 159 -40.34 3.61 -4.45
CA GLN A 159 -39.36 2.76 -3.75
C GLN A 159 -38.22 3.61 -3.15
N GLU A 160 -38.06 3.50 -1.83
CA GLU A 160 -36.92 4.03 -1.09
C GLU A 160 -35.62 3.60 -1.78
N SER A 161 -34.62 4.49 -1.80
CA SER A 161 -33.32 4.21 -2.40
C SER A 161 -32.83 2.83 -1.95
N THR A 162 -32.57 1.92 -2.90
CA THR A 162 -31.93 0.65 -2.57
C THR A 162 -30.53 0.95 -2.05
N ASN A 163 -30.32 0.72 -0.76
CA ASN A 163 -29.10 1.07 -0.05
C ASN A 163 -27.99 0.07 -0.42
N CYS A 164 -27.14 0.43 -1.36
CA CYS A 164 -25.84 -0.20 -1.48
C CYS A 164 -24.94 0.37 -0.40
N ASN A 165 -24.40 -0.50 0.45
CA ASN A 165 -23.55 -0.12 1.56
C ASN A 165 -22.09 -0.28 1.14
N HIS A 166 -21.27 0.68 1.57
CA HIS A 166 -19.84 0.61 1.42
C HIS A 166 -19.21 0.16 2.73
N SER A 167 -18.42 -0.91 2.67
CA SER A 167 -17.55 -1.32 3.78
C SER A 167 -16.09 -1.22 3.38
N ILE A 168 -15.28 -0.76 4.34
CA ILE A 168 -13.83 -0.70 4.22
C ILE A 168 -13.25 -1.59 5.30
N SER A 169 -12.39 -2.54 4.90
CA SER A 169 -11.58 -3.34 5.81
C SER A 169 -10.10 -2.99 5.63
N THR A 170 -9.36 -2.90 6.74
CA THR A 170 -7.91 -2.71 6.73
C THR A 170 -7.20 -4.02 7.06
N GLY A 171 -6.08 -4.28 6.39
CA GLY A 171 -5.03 -5.20 6.82
C GLY A 171 -5.38 -6.66 7.18
N THR A 172 -6.55 -7.20 6.87
CA THR A 172 -6.96 -8.53 7.41
C THR A 172 -7.56 -9.53 6.42
N GLU A 173 -8.17 -9.12 5.31
CA GLU A 173 -8.72 -10.08 4.33
C GLU A 173 -7.70 -10.56 3.29
N TRP A 174 -6.66 -9.75 3.03
CA TRP A 174 -5.65 -10.03 2.01
C TRP A 174 -4.29 -10.29 2.66
N ASN A 175 -3.71 -11.47 2.42
CA ASN A 175 -2.30 -11.70 2.74
C ASN A 175 -1.45 -10.86 1.78
N VAL A 176 -0.93 -9.72 2.27
CA VAL A 176 -0.06 -8.80 1.51
C VAL A 176 1.12 -9.54 0.88
N GLU A 177 1.69 -10.53 1.56
CA GLU A 177 2.78 -11.37 1.02
C GLU A 177 2.32 -12.17 -0.20
N LYS A 178 1.08 -12.68 -0.19
CA LYS A 178 0.51 -13.41 -1.32
C LYS A 178 0.26 -12.49 -2.52
N LEU A 179 -0.28 -11.29 -2.30
CA LEU A 179 -0.42 -10.28 -3.37
C LEU A 179 0.95 -9.93 -3.98
N VAL A 180 1.94 -9.67 -3.13
CA VAL A 180 3.30 -9.34 -3.58
C VAL A 180 3.95 -10.50 -4.32
N SER A 181 3.76 -11.73 -3.85
CA SER A 181 4.20 -12.93 -4.56
C SER A 181 3.58 -13.01 -5.96
N ILE A 182 2.29 -12.69 -6.10
CA ILE A 182 1.59 -12.68 -7.40
C ILE A 182 2.14 -11.59 -8.31
N ILE A 183 2.36 -10.38 -7.79
CA ILE A 183 2.96 -9.28 -8.56
C ILE A 183 4.34 -9.68 -9.09
N ASN A 184 5.17 -10.31 -8.27
CA ASN A 184 6.50 -10.77 -8.70
C ASN A 184 6.45 -11.89 -9.75
N LYS A 185 5.43 -12.76 -9.75
CA LYS A 185 5.21 -13.75 -10.82
C LYS A 185 4.83 -13.11 -12.16
N SER A 186 4.38 -11.86 -12.13
CA SER A 186 3.81 -11.14 -13.28
C SER A 186 4.78 -10.11 -13.86
N LYS A 187 6.08 -10.19 -13.51
CA LYS A 187 7.15 -9.34 -14.05
C LYS A 187 7.90 -10.09 -15.16
#